data_AF-A0A2N3EMU8-F1
#
_entry.id   AF-A0A2N3EMU8-F1
#
_cell.length_a   1.000
_cell.length_b   1.000
_cell.length_c   1.000
_cell.angle_alpha   90.00
_cell.angle_beta   90.00
_cell.angle_gamma   90.00
#
_symmetry.space_group_name_H-M   'P 1'
#
loop_
_entity.id
_entity.type
_entity.pdbx_description
1 polymer ?
#
loop_
_entity_poly.entity_id
_entity_poly.type
_entity_poly.pdbx_seq_one_letter_code
_entity_poly.pdbx_strand_id
1 'polypeptide(L)' 'MPGWTQILIVLVLIVLLFGRGKISGMMGDVAKGIRSFKKGLADEDEADVRPEPKTIDATVTHEKSAEEKNKASHI' A
#
# COMPACT_ATOMS: atom_id res chain seq x y z
N MET A 1 35.29 -3.69 -1.53
CA MET A 1 34.49 -2.49 -1.21
C MET A 1 33.07 -2.93 -0.92
N PRO A 2 32.48 -2.56 0.22
CA PRO A 2 31.10 -2.92 0.50
C PRO A 2 30.20 -2.28 -0.57
N GLY A 3 29.56 -3.13 -1.36
CA GLY A 3 28.68 -2.72 -2.45
C GLY A 3 27.22 -2.66 -2.01
N TRP A 4 26.35 -2.21 -2.92
CA TRP A 4 24.90 -2.13 -2.74
C TRP A 4 24.28 -3.46 -2.24
N THR A 5 24.91 -4.60 -2.54
CA THR A 5 24.53 -5.93 -2.06
C THR A 5 24.55 -6.05 -0.54
N GLN A 6 25.48 -5.38 0.14
CA GLN A 6 25.62 -5.45 1.59
C GLN A 6 24.48 -4.73 2.30
N ILE A 7 24.00 -3.63 1.72
CA ILE A 7 22.81 -2.90 2.19
C ILE A 7 21.57 -3.79 2.05
N LEU A 8 21.42 -4.51 0.94
CA LEU A 8 20.29 -5.43 0.75
C LEU A 8 20.29 -6.58 1.77
N ILE A 9 21.46 -7.16 2.05
CA ILE A 9 21.59 -8.23 3.07
C ILE A 9 21.13 -7.72 4.44
N VAL A 10 21.57 -6.53 4.84
CA VAL A 10 21.17 -5.92 6.13
C VAL A 10 19.67 -5.62 6.17
N LEU A 11 19.10 -5.13 5.07
CA LEU A 11 17.66 -4.85 4.97
C LEU A 11 16.82 -6.12 5.19
N VAL A 12 17.23 -7.24 4.57
CA VAL A 12 16.55 -8.53 4.73
C VAL A 12 16.59 -9.00 6.18
N LEU A 13 17.72 -8.82 6.87
CA LEU A 13 17.83 -9.17 8.29
C LEU A 13 16.89 -8.34 9.17
N ILE A 14 16.78 -7.03 8.92
CA ILE A 14 15.84 -6.16 9.64
C ILE A 14 14.39 -6.63 9.41
N VAL A 15 14.02 -6.92 8.16
CA VAL A 15 12.66 -7.41 7.85
C VAL A 15 12.38 -8.76 8.53
N LEU A 16 13.38 -9.63 8.66
CA LEU A 16 13.23 -10.93 9.33
C LEU A 16 13.12 -10.79 10.86
N LEU A 17 13.90 -9.89 11.47
CA LEU A 17 13.89 -9.60 12.92
C LEU A 17 12.59 -8.95 13.38
N PHE A 18 12.12 -7.94 12.64
CA PHE A 18 10.91 -7.19 12.99
C PHE A 18 9.63 -7.83 12.44
N GLY A 19 9.77 -8.69 11.42
CA GLY A 19 8.66 -9.37 10.76
C GLY A 19 7.82 -8.42 9.88
N ARG A 20 7.27 -8.99 8.79
CA ARG A 20 6.40 -8.30 7.82
C ARG A 20 5.15 -7.66 8.44
N GLY A 21 4.63 -8.19 9.55
CA GLY A 21 3.43 -7.69 10.21
C GLY A 21 3.61 -6.33 10.90
N LYS A 22 4.78 -6.07 11.51
CA LYS A 22 5.05 -4.80 12.22
C LYS A 22 5.39 -3.68 11.24
N ILE A 23 6.11 -4.04 10.17
CA ILE A 23 6.56 -3.08 9.14
C ILE A 23 5.38 -2.59 8.29
N SER A 24 4.41 -3.44 7.96
CA SER A 24 3.29 -3.06 7.07
C SER A 24 2.43 -1.91 7.64
N GLY A 25 2.14 -1.93 8.94
CA GLY A 25 1.36 -0.86 9.58
C GLY A 25 2.16 0.45 9.65
N MET A 26 3.41 0.36 10.10
CA MET A 26 4.30 1.52 10.25
C MET A 26 4.66 2.16 8.90
N MET A 27 4.87 1.35 7.86
CA MET A 27 5.15 1.82 6.50
C MET A 27 3.96 2.56 5.90
N GLY A 28 2.72 2.19 6.25
CA GLY A 28 1.51 2.91 5.82
C GLY A 28 1.45 4.33 6.37
N ASP A 29 1.78 4.53 7.65
CA ASP A 29 1.79 5.85 8.28
C ASP A 29 2.99 6.70 7.82
N VAL A 30 4.15 6.08 7.65
CA VAL A 30 5.32 6.72 7.04
C VAL A 30 5.03 7.14 5.59
N ALA A 31 4.37 6.30 4.79
CA ALA A 31 3.99 6.62 3.41
C ALA A 31 3.00 7.79 3.34
N LYS A 32 2.02 7.85 4.25
CA LYS A 32 1.11 9.01 4.36
C LYS A 32 1.88 10.29 4.71
N GLY A 33 2.79 10.23 5.67
CA GLY A 33 3.63 11.38 6.05
C GLY A 33 4.51 11.89 4.91
N ILE A 34 5.20 10.98 4.21
CA ILE A 34 6.05 11.33 3.05
C ILE A 34 5.19 11.84 1.89
N ARG A 35 3.99 11.28 1.65
CA ARG A 35 3.09 11.74 0.58
C ARG A 35 2.54 13.14 0.86
N SER A 36 2.20 13.45 2.11
CA SER A 36 1.79 14.80 2.52
C SER A 36 2.95 15.79 2.45
N PHE A 37 4.16 15.37 2.80
CA PHE A 37 5.36 16.19 2.66
C PHE A 37 5.68 16.50 1.20
N LYS A 38 5.62 15.49 0.32
CA LYS A 38 5.80 15.68 -1.12
C LYS A 38 4.68 16.52 -1.72
N LYS A 39 3.43 16.32 -1.31
CA LYS A 39 2.31 17.13 -1.76
C LYS A 39 2.43 18.58 -1.29
N GLY A 40 2.88 18.82 -0.06
CA GLY A 40 3.13 20.18 0.44
C GLY A 40 4.23 20.91 -0.34
N LEU A 41 5.31 20.20 -0.70
CA LEU A 41 6.35 20.75 -1.57
C LEU A 41 5.85 20.96 -3.01
N ALA A 42 5.07 20.02 -3.55
CA ALA A 42 4.51 20.12 -4.90
C ALA A 42 3.42 21.19 -5.01
N ASP A 43 2.59 21.42 -3.99
CA ASP A 43 1.58 22.51 -3.99
C ASP A 43 2.24 23.90 -4.01
N GLU A 44 3.49 24.05 -3.54
CA GLU A 44 4.26 25.30 -3.68
C GLU A 44 4.81 25.49 -5.11
N ASP A 45 5.09 24.40 -5.83
CA ASP A 45 5.60 24.42 -7.21
C ASP A 45 4.47 24.32 -8.28
N GLU A 46 3.28 23.84 -7.92
CA GLU A 46 2.27 23.32 -8.84
C GLU A 46 0.86 23.83 -8.48
N ALA A 47 0.70 25.14 -8.33
CA ALA A 47 -0.60 25.80 -8.29
C ALA A 47 -1.35 25.72 -9.65
N ASP A 48 -1.37 24.58 -10.35
CA ASP A 48 -2.23 24.38 -11.54
C ASP A 48 -2.43 22.91 -11.99
N VAL A 49 -2.45 21.87 -11.13
CA VAL A 49 -2.95 20.56 -11.59
C VAL A 49 -3.70 19.81 -10.48
N ARG A 50 -5.04 19.86 -10.52
CA ARG A 50 -5.94 19.10 -9.63
C ARG A 50 -5.60 17.60 -9.62
N PRO A 51 -5.52 16.92 -8.45
CA PRO A 51 -5.38 15.48 -8.41
C PRO A 51 -6.75 14.79 -8.37
N GLU A 52 -6.92 13.81 -9.25
CA GLU A 52 -8.05 12.88 -9.24
C GLU A 52 -8.01 11.95 -8.01
N PRO A 53 -9.18 11.52 -7.49
CA PRO A 53 -9.26 10.63 -6.35
C PRO A 53 -8.89 9.19 -6.77
N LYS A 54 -7.64 8.79 -6.53
CA LYS A 54 -7.29 7.36 -6.49
C LYS A 54 -7.54 6.85 -5.07
N THR A 55 -8.75 6.33 -4.84
CA THR A 55 -9.09 5.59 -3.63
C THR A 55 -8.23 4.32 -3.56
N ILE A 56 -7.66 4.05 -2.39
CA ILE A 56 -7.05 2.74 -2.09
C ILE A 56 -8.10 1.98 -1.30
N ASP A 57 -9.09 1.45 -2.01
CA ASP A 57 -10.03 0.46 -1.46
C ASP A 57 -9.33 -0.90 -1.45
N ALA A 58 -8.46 -1.09 -0.48
CA ALA A 58 -7.99 -2.43 -0.10
C ALA A 58 -9.03 -3.03 0.84
N THR A 59 -10.13 -3.47 0.25
CA THR A 59 -11.14 -4.35 0.86
C THR A 59 -10.44 -5.59 1.42
N VAL A 60 -10.18 -5.59 2.72
CA VAL A 60 -10.00 -6.83 3.50
C VAL A 60 -11.39 -7.45 3.67
N THR A 61 -11.93 -7.99 2.58
CA THR A 61 -13.05 -8.93 2.64
C THR A 61 -12.85 -9.96 1.55
N HIS A 62 -12.15 -11.02 1.92
CA HIS A 62 -12.19 -12.29 1.21
C HIS A 62 -13.58 -12.91 1.49
N GLU A 63 -14.64 -12.36 0.88
CA GLU A 63 -15.89 -13.10 0.74
C GLU A 63 -15.74 -13.96 -0.51
N LYS A 64 -15.32 -15.20 -0.28
CA LYS A 64 -15.25 -16.24 -1.29
C LYS A 64 -16.69 -16.54 -1.74
N SER A 65 -16.96 -16.13 -2.97
CA SER A 65 -18.00 -16.67 -3.84
C SER A 65 -18.23 -18.18 -3.63
N ALA A 66 -19.47 -18.53 -3.30
CA ALA A 66 -20.10 -19.79 -3.67
C ALA A 66 -21.49 -19.46 -4.22
N GLU A 67 -21.47 -19.06 -5.49
CA GLU A 67 -22.56 -19.19 -6.44
C GLU A 67 -23.20 -20.59 -6.38
N GLU A 68 -24.48 -20.67 -5.98
CA GLU A 68 -25.34 -21.81 -6.34
C GLU A 68 -26.71 -21.33 -6.84
N LYS A 69 -26.81 -21.27 -8.17
CA LYS A 69 -28.00 -21.48 -9.01
C LYS A 69 -29.29 -20.71 -8.71
N ASN A 70 -29.35 -19.52 -9.31
CA ASN A 70 -30.58 -19.06 -9.96
C ASN A 70 -30.90 -19.98 -11.17
N LYS A 71 -31.59 -21.10 -10.94
CA LYS A 71 -32.32 -21.85 -11.98
C LYS A 71 -33.36 -22.80 -11.36
N ALA A 72 -34.57 -22.29 -11.16
CA ALA A 72 -35.88 -23.01 -11.16
C ALA A 72 -36.86 -22.35 -10.17
N SER A 73 -37.24 -21.10 -10.44
CA SER A 73 -38.47 -20.52 -9.89
C SER A 73 -39.07 -19.57 -10.92
N HIS A 74 -39.30 -20.09 -12.11
CA HIS A 74 -40.27 -19.55 -13.07
C HIS A 74 -40.44 -20.59 -14.16
N ILE A 75 -41.27 -21.63 -13.93
CA ILE A 75 -42.51 -22.06 -14.64
C ILE A 75 -43.06 -23.25 -13.85
#